data_AF-A0A7C2EY54-F1
#
_entry.id   AF-A0A7C2EY54-F1
#
_cell.length_a   1.000
_cell.length_b   1.000
_cell.length_c   1.000
_cell.angle_alpha   90.00
_cell.angle_beta   90.00
_cell.angle_gamma   90.00
#
_symmetry.space_group_name_H-M   'P 1'
#
loop_
_entity.id
_entity.type
_entity.pdbx_description
1 polymer ?
#
loop_
_entity_poly.entity_id
_entity_poly.type
_entity_poly.pdbx_seq_one_letter_code
_entity_poly.pdbx_strand_id
1 'polypeptide(L)'
;AEGRLPGDDILSLLAERSIARMDQNGRFALKPSRQPSVPTFIIQSWDDYLFPATQVLDVYSQITAPKQIYLGRTGHPPGGHSYDGEEIYIGSQVLRWFDHYLRGIGGKDSRPVTSAPSPFRLQLFTGASFPASDTGSLALYLKPGGALTSKRKGKDRPERAGAIFDTGRIRSSRLGTEVPSRSDMFSGQIVPITGLPQSLVYTHGPLDSEVELMGSGEFTLFISSVTSRVLDLIVRIYDVAPDGTQTEVTTGASRVEDLAPEEVRRVVFKDFGDHWVFRRGHSIRVKVSNIDFPDFRPPGINDNQVSEFLIHYGKKLPSSVRLAGAGPVIISGRWSVAGGQVERSGLMNNILPYTLTTGH
;
A
#
# COMPACT_ATOMS: atom_id res chain seq x y z
N ALA A 1 -31.21 3.56 11.07
CA ALA A 1 -32.46 2.78 10.95
C ALA A 1 -33.56 3.50 10.17
N GLU A 2 -33.28 4.54 9.35
CA GLU A 2 -34.29 5.13 8.45
C GLU A 2 -33.84 5.28 6.98
N GLY A 3 -32.72 4.69 6.58
CA GLY A 3 -32.39 4.46 5.16
C GLY A 3 -32.35 5.67 4.22
N ARG A 4 -32.37 6.91 4.72
CA ARG A 4 -32.16 8.10 3.90
C ARG A 4 -30.67 8.39 3.82
N LEU A 5 -30.18 8.51 2.58
CA LEU A 5 -28.87 9.09 2.33
C LEU A 5 -28.84 10.50 2.92
N PRO A 6 -27.69 10.98 3.43
CA PRO A 6 -27.56 12.35 3.89
C PRO A 6 -27.96 13.35 2.79
N GLY A 7 -28.48 14.51 3.17
CA GLY A 7 -28.78 15.58 2.21
C GLY A 7 -27.53 16.04 1.45
N ASP A 8 -27.72 16.71 0.31
CA ASP A 8 -26.63 17.17 -0.56
C ASP A 8 -25.62 18.08 0.16
N ASP A 9 -26.05 18.79 1.20
CA ASP A 9 -25.23 19.60 2.09
C ASP A 9 -24.31 18.74 2.97
N ILE A 10 -24.83 17.66 3.55
CA ILE A 10 -24.04 16.69 4.32
C ILE A 10 -23.18 15.86 3.38
N LEU A 11 -23.66 15.44 2.21
CA LEU A 11 -22.85 14.74 1.20
C LEU A 11 -21.71 15.64 0.71
N SER A 12 -21.94 16.95 0.53
CA SER A 12 -20.89 17.91 0.20
C SER A 12 -19.91 18.10 1.37
N LEU A 13 -20.41 18.17 2.61
CA LEU A 13 -19.58 18.23 3.83
C LEU A 13 -18.75 16.95 4.03
N LEU A 14 -19.28 15.79 3.65
CA LEU A 14 -18.61 14.49 3.69
C LEU A 14 -17.66 14.32 2.50
N ALA A 15 -17.98 14.85 1.32
CA ALA A 15 -17.10 14.90 0.16
C ALA A 15 -15.88 15.78 0.40
N GLU A 16 -16.00 16.82 1.25
CA GLU A 16 -14.88 17.60 1.77
C GLU A 16 -14.01 16.84 2.79
N ARG A 17 -14.42 15.65 3.24
CA ARG A 17 -13.68 14.80 4.18
C ARG A 17 -13.07 13.61 3.46
N SER A 18 -12.26 13.90 2.44
CA SER A 18 -11.36 12.90 1.86
C SER A 18 -9.97 13.05 2.48
N ILE A 19 -9.40 11.92 2.87
CA ILE A 19 -8.16 11.76 3.66
C ILE A 19 -6.94 11.47 2.78
N ALA A 20 -7.00 11.83 1.49
CA ALA A 20 -5.84 11.90 0.62
C ALA A 20 -5.21 13.30 0.66
N ARG A 21 -3.90 13.44 0.41
CA ARG A 21 -3.17 14.73 0.40
C ARG A 21 -3.96 15.85 -0.27
N MET A 22 -4.65 15.50 -1.35
CA MET A 22 -5.75 16.27 -1.90
C MET A 22 -6.95 15.34 -2.17
N ASP A 23 -8.19 15.85 -2.06
CA ASP A 23 -9.39 15.13 -2.53
C ASP A 23 -9.34 14.91 -4.05
N GLN A 24 -10.30 14.15 -4.59
CA GLN A 24 -10.43 13.91 -6.03
C GLN A 24 -10.59 15.20 -6.87
N ASN A 25 -10.77 16.36 -6.24
CA ASN A 25 -10.89 17.68 -6.86
C ASN A 25 -9.64 18.56 -6.62
N GLY A 26 -8.55 18.03 -6.07
CA GLY A 26 -7.30 18.76 -5.85
C GLY A 26 -7.28 19.66 -4.59
N ARG A 27 -8.22 19.50 -3.65
CA ARG A 27 -8.28 20.31 -2.40
C ARG A 27 -7.53 19.63 -1.27
N PHE A 28 -6.75 20.37 -0.47
CA PHE A 28 -6.04 19.82 0.70
C PHE A 28 -6.98 19.08 1.67
N ALA A 29 -6.60 17.85 2.08
CA ALA A 29 -7.32 17.07 3.10
C ALA A 29 -7.47 17.83 4.42
N LEU A 30 -6.41 18.49 4.88
CA LEU A 30 -6.47 19.43 5.99
C LEU A 30 -6.55 20.85 5.46
N LYS A 31 -7.70 21.50 5.66
CA LYS A 31 -7.83 22.93 5.35
C LYS A 31 -6.73 23.69 6.13
N PRO A 32 -5.88 24.51 5.48
CA PRO A 32 -4.82 25.25 6.18
C PRO A 32 -5.35 26.13 7.33
N SER A 33 -6.58 26.62 7.23
CA SER A 33 -7.28 27.37 8.28
C SER A 33 -7.76 26.53 9.47
N ARG A 34 -7.62 25.19 9.42
CA ARG A 34 -8.05 24.23 10.44
C ARG A 34 -6.91 23.29 10.88
N GLN A 35 -5.68 23.79 10.88
CA GLN A 35 -4.54 23.07 11.42
C GLN A 35 -4.74 22.84 12.94
N PRO A 36 -4.45 21.62 13.46
CA PRO A 36 -4.45 21.42 14.89
C PRO A 36 -3.39 22.31 15.54
N SER A 37 -3.76 23.01 16.61
CA SER A 37 -2.85 23.81 17.44
C SER A 37 -2.28 23.02 18.62
N VAL A 38 -2.86 21.86 18.91
CA VAL A 38 -2.47 20.99 20.02
C VAL A 38 -1.44 19.94 19.58
N PRO A 39 -0.51 19.56 20.47
CA PRO A 39 0.35 18.41 20.23
C PRO A 39 -0.49 17.18 19.86
N THR A 40 -0.14 16.49 18.77
CA THR A 40 -0.88 15.34 18.25
C THR A 40 -0.01 14.08 18.15
N PHE A 41 -0.40 13.00 18.83
CA PHE A 41 0.19 11.68 18.64
C PHE A 41 -0.80 10.77 17.91
N ILE A 42 -0.39 10.26 16.75
CA ILE A 42 -1.19 9.37 15.91
C ILE A 42 -0.70 7.94 16.10
N ILE A 43 -1.64 7.03 16.34
CA ILE A 43 -1.40 5.59 16.33
C ILE A 43 -2.18 5.03 15.16
N GLN A 44 -1.49 4.37 14.24
CA GLN A 44 -2.10 3.63 13.15
C GLN A 44 -1.31 2.36 12.86
N SER A 45 -1.78 1.54 11.93
CA SER A 45 -1.13 0.30 11.54
C SER A 45 -1.18 0.06 10.04
N TRP A 46 -0.19 -0.69 9.56
CA TRP A 46 -0.14 -1.20 8.19
C TRP A 46 -1.13 -2.33 7.94
N ASP A 47 -1.46 -3.10 8.98
CA ASP A 47 -2.41 -4.23 8.91
C ASP A 47 -3.87 -3.80 9.12
N ASP A 48 -4.13 -2.49 9.22
CA ASP A 48 -5.48 -1.97 9.29
C ASP A 48 -6.14 -1.95 7.91
N TYR A 49 -6.85 -3.04 7.60
CA TYR A 49 -7.54 -3.20 6.33
C TYR A 49 -8.68 -2.18 6.12
N LEU A 50 -9.25 -1.63 7.20
CA LEU A 50 -10.37 -0.70 7.14
C LEU A 50 -9.89 0.75 6.98
N PHE A 51 -8.75 1.09 7.58
CA PHE A 51 -8.16 2.42 7.53
C PHE A 51 -6.69 2.37 7.09
N PRO A 52 -6.40 2.33 5.77
CA PRO A 52 -5.04 2.22 5.27
C PRO A 52 -4.10 3.32 5.80
N ALA A 53 -2.90 2.94 6.24
CA ALA A 53 -1.91 3.86 6.83
C ALA A 53 -1.53 5.03 5.93
N THR A 54 -1.56 4.86 4.61
CA THR A 54 -1.25 5.93 3.64
C THR A 54 -2.15 7.16 3.80
N GLN A 55 -3.42 6.97 4.16
CA GLN A 55 -4.35 8.08 4.37
C GLN A 55 -4.01 8.90 5.62
N VAL A 56 -3.65 8.22 6.72
CA VAL A 56 -3.22 8.93 7.93
C VAL A 56 -1.88 9.63 7.75
N LEU A 57 -0.99 9.06 6.91
CA LEU A 57 0.29 9.64 6.58
C LEU A 57 0.15 10.95 5.80
N ASP A 58 -0.83 11.05 4.91
CA ASP A 58 -1.17 12.29 4.21
C ASP A 58 -1.60 13.39 5.18
N VAL A 59 -2.41 13.07 6.19
CA VAL A 59 -2.80 13.98 7.27
C VAL A 59 -1.60 14.36 8.13
N TYR A 60 -0.83 13.36 8.59
CA TYR A 60 0.35 13.56 9.43
C TYR A 60 1.36 14.51 8.78
N SER A 61 1.58 14.38 7.45
CA SER A 61 2.50 15.25 6.71
C SER A 61 2.11 16.73 6.77
N GLN A 62 0.82 17.05 6.89
CA GLN A 62 0.27 18.39 6.84
C GLN A 62 0.19 19.07 8.22
N ILE A 63 0.25 18.31 9.33
CA ILE A 63 0.20 18.85 10.70
C ILE A 63 1.43 19.70 11.00
N THR A 64 1.23 20.92 11.51
CA THR A 64 2.32 21.85 11.89
C THR A 64 2.57 21.90 13.40
N ALA A 65 1.59 21.54 14.24
CA ALA A 65 1.80 21.37 15.68
C ALA A 65 2.82 20.26 15.99
N PRO A 66 3.37 20.21 17.22
CA PRO A 66 4.19 19.09 17.64
C PRO A 66 3.49 17.76 17.38
N LYS A 67 4.14 16.85 16.65
CA LYS A 67 3.52 15.63 16.17
C LYS A 67 4.42 14.41 16.32
N GLN A 68 3.80 13.27 16.55
CA GLN A 68 4.41 11.96 16.49
C GLN A 68 3.45 10.98 15.81
N ILE A 69 3.99 9.96 15.16
CA ILE A 69 3.21 8.84 14.64
C ILE A 69 3.89 7.50 14.96
N TYR A 70 3.08 6.53 15.36
CA TYR A 70 3.44 5.12 15.41
C TYR A 70 2.63 4.36 14.36
N LEU A 71 3.32 3.61 13.50
CA LEU A 71 2.75 2.72 12.49
C LEU A 71 3.05 1.27 12.85
N GLY A 72 2.10 0.64 13.53
CA GLY A 72 2.18 -0.73 14.04
C GLY A 72 1.70 -1.79 13.07
N ARG A 73 1.33 -2.95 13.65
CA ARG A 73 0.80 -4.12 12.94
C ARG A 73 -0.57 -4.60 13.48
N THR A 74 -1.18 -3.83 14.37
CA THR A 74 -2.53 -4.12 14.90
C THR A 74 -3.61 -3.74 13.89
N GLY A 75 -4.61 -4.56 13.60
CA GLY A 75 -5.66 -4.19 12.62
C GLY A 75 -7.10 -4.25 13.17
N HIS A 76 -8.06 -3.76 12.38
CA HIS A 76 -9.48 -3.86 12.73
C HIS A 76 -10.05 -5.27 12.45
N PRO A 77 -10.96 -5.78 13.29
CA PRO A 77 -11.73 -6.99 12.99
C PRO A 77 -12.61 -6.83 11.73
N PRO A 78 -12.83 -7.90 10.92
CA PRO A 78 -12.39 -9.27 11.15
C PRO A 78 -10.95 -9.57 10.68
N GLY A 79 -10.23 -8.56 10.15
CA GLY A 79 -8.82 -8.65 9.78
C GLY A 79 -7.88 -8.25 10.92
N GLY A 80 -6.62 -7.97 10.56
CA GLY A 80 -5.60 -7.50 11.49
C GLY A 80 -4.86 -8.59 12.25
N HIS A 81 -3.69 -8.23 12.75
CA HIS A 81 -2.87 -9.08 13.60
C HIS A 81 -2.80 -8.48 15.01
N SER A 82 -2.36 -9.27 15.98
CA SER A 82 -1.99 -8.78 17.30
C SER A 82 -0.67 -9.43 17.66
N TYR A 83 0.28 -8.63 18.14
CA TYR A 83 1.63 -9.10 18.43
C TYR A 83 1.98 -8.81 19.88
N ASP A 84 2.51 -9.82 20.55
CA ASP A 84 2.96 -9.70 21.93
C ASP A 84 3.97 -8.55 22.08
N GLY A 85 3.71 -7.68 23.06
CA GLY A 85 4.55 -6.52 23.36
C GLY A 85 4.24 -5.26 22.54
N GLU A 86 3.52 -5.32 21.42
CA GLU A 86 3.12 -4.13 20.67
C GLU A 86 2.20 -3.23 21.51
N GLU A 87 1.19 -3.81 22.17
CA GLU A 87 0.26 -3.07 23.03
C GLU A 87 0.98 -2.37 24.19
N ILE A 88 1.94 -3.05 24.83
CA ILE A 88 2.75 -2.49 25.92
C ILE A 88 3.60 -1.33 25.39
N TYR A 89 4.20 -1.49 24.22
CA TYR A 89 4.95 -0.42 23.57
C TYR A 89 4.06 0.79 23.32
N ILE A 90 2.90 0.61 22.66
CA ILE A 90 1.92 1.67 22.39
C ILE A 90 1.53 2.38 23.69
N GLY A 91 1.10 1.62 24.71
CA GLY A 91 0.72 2.16 26.02
C GLY A 91 1.84 3.00 26.65
N SER A 92 3.08 2.52 26.58
CA SER A 92 4.23 3.28 27.08
C SER A 92 4.49 4.58 26.29
N GLN A 93 4.25 4.60 24.97
CA GLN A 93 4.40 5.83 24.17
C GLN A 93 3.32 6.84 24.55
N VAL A 94 2.08 6.37 24.70
CA VAL A 94 0.93 7.22 25.09
C VAL A 94 1.17 7.86 26.45
N LEU A 95 1.65 7.09 27.43
CA LEU A 95 1.98 7.62 28.75
C LEU A 95 3.10 8.67 28.67
N ARG A 96 4.20 8.40 27.95
CA ARG A 96 5.28 9.37 27.79
C ARG A 96 4.84 10.65 27.07
N TRP A 97 3.96 10.52 26.08
CA TRP A 97 3.38 11.66 25.38
C TRP A 97 2.59 12.57 26.33
N PHE A 98 1.69 11.98 27.13
CA PHE A 98 0.90 12.74 28.10
C PHE A 98 1.73 13.26 29.27
N ASP A 99 2.69 12.49 29.78
CA ASP A 99 3.63 12.94 30.80
C ASP A 99 4.37 14.22 30.36
N HIS A 100 4.82 14.28 29.12
CA HIS A 100 5.48 15.47 28.58
C HIS A 100 4.51 16.66 28.42
N TYR A 101 3.39 16.47 27.72
CA TYR A 101 2.52 17.58 27.32
C TYR A 101 1.48 18.01 28.36
N LEU A 102 1.12 17.15 29.32
CA LEU A 102 0.14 17.45 30.37
C LEU A 102 0.77 17.69 31.74
N ARG A 103 1.89 17.02 32.04
CA ARG A 103 2.55 17.09 33.35
C ARG A 103 3.90 17.82 33.32
N GLY A 104 4.46 18.08 32.14
CA GLY A 104 5.76 18.74 31.99
C GLY A 104 6.92 17.88 32.48
N ILE A 105 6.77 16.56 32.54
CA ILE A 105 7.82 15.63 32.98
C ILE A 105 8.34 14.79 31.82
N GLY A 106 9.63 14.47 31.84
CA GLY A 106 10.31 13.77 30.75
C GLY A 106 10.68 14.68 29.57
N GLY A 107 11.60 14.18 28.73
CA GLY A 107 12.04 14.88 27.53
C GLY A 107 11.06 14.71 26.36
N LYS A 108 11.16 15.61 25.37
CA LYS A 108 10.48 15.44 24.08
C LYS A 108 11.04 14.20 23.37
N ASP A 109 10.19 13.28 22.92
CA ASP A 109 10.64 12.14 22.10
C ASP A 109 11.25 12.67 20.78
N SER A 110 12.49 12.30 20.51
CA SER A 110 13.22 12.73 19.31
C SER A 110 12.84 11.93 18.07
N ARG A 111 11.94 10.95 18.18
CA ARG A 111 11.52 10.05 17.10
C ARG A 111 10.10 10.40 16.64
N PRO A 112 9.93 11.38 15.74
CA PRO A 112 8.60 11.81 15.31
C PRO A 112 7.88 10.73 14.48
N VAL A 113 8.61 9.83 13.81
CA VAL A 113 8.03 8.68 13.11
C VAL A 113 8.64 7.40 13.67
N THR A 114 7.79 6.47 14.08
CA THR A 114 8.18 5.11 14.45
C THR A 114 7.31 4.09 13.72
N SER A 115 7.88 2.98 13.28
CA SER A 115 7.10 1.92 12.62
C SER A 115 7.63 0.52 12.91
N ALA A 116 6.72 -0.42 13.13
CA ALA A 116 7.02 -1.84 13.25
C ALA A 116 6.93 -2.51 11.86
N PRO A 117 7.94 -3.28 11.45
CA PRO A 117 7.93 -3.99 10.17
C PRO A 117 7.12 -5.27 10.24
N SER A 118 6.84 -5.88 9.09
CA SER A 118 6.45 -7.28 8.96
C SER A 118 7.56 -8.10 8.29
N PRO A 119 7.89 -9.31 8.79
CA PRO A 119 7.38 -9.91 10.03
C PRO A 119 7.69 -9.07 11.27
N PHE A 120 6.77 -9.08 12.25
CA PHE A 120 6.83 -8.22 13.42
C PHE A 120 8.11 -8.39 14.24
N ARG A 121 8.71 -7.26 14.59
CA ARG A 121 9.76 -7.15 15.61
C ARG A 121 9.66 -5.78 16.29
N LEU A 122 9.94 -5.75 17.60
CA LEU A 122 9.97 -4.50 18.38
C LEU A 122 11.23 -3.65 18.13
N GLN A 123 12.06 -4.04 17.16
CA GLN A 123 13.09 -3.19 16.60
C GLN A 123 12.47 -2.30 15.53
N LEU A 124 12.06 -1.11 15.94
CA LEU A 124 11.30 -0.19 15.10
C LEU A 124 12.22 0.59 14.16
N PHE A 125 11.69 0.89 12.98
CA PHE A 125 12.19 2.00 12.20
C PHE A 125 11.94 3.30 12.97
N THR A 126 12.90 4.24 12.91
CA THR A 126 12.74 5.60 13.43
C THR A 126 13.16 6.61 12.37
N GLY A 127 12.34 7.62 12.11
CA GLY A 127 12.63 8.65 11.11
C GLY A 127 12.19 10.04 11.54
N ALA A 128 12.82 11.06 10.95
CA ALA A 128 12.44 12.46 11.13
C ALA A 128 11.16 12.83 10.34
N SER A 129 10.87 12.09 9.28
CA SER A 129 9.72 12.28 8.39
C SER A 129 9.24 10.94 7.83
N PHE A 130 8.04 10.94 7.25
CA PHE A 130 7.56 9.84 6.42
C PHE A 130 7.10 10.40 5.05
N PRO A 131 7.55 9.82 3.93
CA PRO A 131 8.68 8.90 3.82
C PRO A 131 9.96 9.53 4.39
N ALA A 132 10.91 8.70 4.81
CA ALA A 132 12.18 9.22 5.32
C ALA A 132 13.03 9.77 4.16
N SER A 133 13.74 10.86 4.40
CA SER A 133 14.51 11.56 3.36
C SER A 133 15.71 10.78 2.84
N ASP A 134 16.16 9.78 3.60
CA ASP A 134 17.28 8.87 3.32
C ASP A 134 16.82 7.52 2.74
N THR A 135 15.58 7.44 2.25
CA THR A 135 15.06 6.22 1.62
C THR A 135 15.69 5.97 0.25
N GLY A 136 16.16 4.74 0.04
CA GLY A 136 16.54 4.25 -1.28
C GLY A 136 15.30 3.95 -2.12
N SER A 137 15.50 3.79 -3.43
CA SER A 137 14.43 3.28 -4.30
C SER A 137 14.92 2.13 -5.17
N LEU A 138 14.08 1.12 -5.31
CA LEU A 138 14.30 -0.01 -6.20
C LEU A 138 13.35 0.08 -7.39
N ALA A 139 13.91 0.36 -8.57
CA ALA A 139 13.14 0.36 -9.81
C ALA A 139 13.19 -1.03 -10.48
N LEU A 140 12.04 -1.69 -10.57
CA LEU A 140 11.85 -2.95 -11.27
C LEU A 140 10.97 -2.74 -12.50
N TYR A 141 11.41 -3.27 -13.63
CA TYR A 141 10.71 -3.20 -14.91
C TYR A 141 10.05 -4.54 -15.21
N LEU A 142 8.77 -4.49 -15.54
CA LEU A 142 7.99 -5.63 -15.99
C LEU A 142 8.48 -6.05 -17.37
N LYS A 143 8.61 -7.37 -17.58
CA LYS A 143 9.09 -7.96 -18.84
C LYS A 143 8.07 -8.98 -19.36
N PRO A 144 7.96 -9.10 -20.70
CA PRO A 144 7.19 -10.18 -21.28
C PRO A 144 7.74 -11.53 -20.83
N GLY A 145 6.85 -12.47 -20.52
CA GLY A 145 7.18 -13.77 -19.94
C GLY A 145 7.29 -13.77 -18.41
N GLY A 146 6.91 -12.68 -17.73
CA GLY A 146 6.71 -12.67 -16.29
C GLY A 146 7.96 -12.42 -15.44
N ALA A 147 8.99 -11.76 -15.97
CA ALA A 147 10.16 -11.35 -15.18
C ALA A 147 10.02 -9.90 -14.67
N LEU A 148 10.48 -9.64 -13.44
CA LEU A 148 10.81 -8.30 -12.95
C LEU A 148 12.33 -8.15 -12.95
N THR A 149 12.83 -7.04 -13.49
CA THR A 149 14.29 -6.83 -13.59
C THR A 149 14.66 -5.37 -13.36
N SER A 150 15.87 -5.09 -12.87
CA SER A 150 16.42 -3.73 -12.79
C SER A 150 16.75 -3.12 -14.17
N LYS A 151 16.78 -3.94 -15.23
CA LYS A 151 17.11 -3.49 -16.59
C LYS A 151 15.91 -2.80 -17.22
N ARG A 152 16.00 -1.50 -17.49
CA ARG A 152 14.95 -0.73 -18.19
C ARG A 152 14.61 -1.27 -19.58
N LYS A 153 15.63 -1.61 -20.39
CA LYS A 153 15.44 -2.10 -21.76
C LYS A 153 14.79 -3.48 -21.78
N GLY A 154 13.96 -3.75 -22.78
CA GLY A 154 13.26 -5.03 -22.94
C GLY A 154 12.65 -5.17 -24.33
N LYS A 155 12.16 -6.36 -24.65
CA LYS A 155 11.39 -6.61 -25.88
C LYS A 155 10.05 -5.88 -25.78
N ASP A 156 9.62 -5.30 -26.89
CA ASP A 156 8.31 -4.69 -27.04
C ASP A 156 7.33 -5.78 -27.50
N ARG A 157 6.67 -6.43 -26.54
CA ARG A 157 5.72 -7.51 -26.79
C ARG A 157 4.61 -7.45 -25.75
N PRO A 158 3.52 -6.71 -26.00
CA PRO A 158 2.43 -6.59 -25.04
C PRO A 158 1.86 -7.95 -24.63
N GLU A 159 1.44 -8.06 -23.38
CA GLU A 159 0.77 -9.25 -22.87
C GLU A 159 -0.61 -8.88 -22.35
N ARG A 160 -1.54 -9.81 -22.51
CA ARG A 160 -2.96 -9.61 -22.27
C ARG A 160 -3.41 -10.47 -21.10
N ALA A 161 -4.27 -9.90 -20.26
CA ALA A 161 -5.04 -10.62 -19.27
C ALA A 161 -6.46 -10.06 -19.20
N GLY A 162 -7.37 -10.81 -18.58
CA GLY A 162 -8.75 -10.40 -18.45
C GLY A 162 -9.65 -11.51 -17.96
N ALA A 163 -10.87 -11.12 -17.64
CA ALA A 163 -11.95 -12.02 -17.24
C ALA A 163 -13.30 -11.36 -17.52
N ILE A 164 -14.37 -12.10 -17.28
CA ILE A 164 -15.72 -11.55 -17.21
C ILE A 164 -16.07 -11.45 -15.72
N PHE A 165 -16.58 -10.31 -15.29
CA PHE A 165 -17.22 -10.19 -13.98
C PHE A 165 -18.70 -10.49 -14.13
N ASP A 166 -19.09 -11.72 -13.80
CA ASP A 166 -20.50 -12.11 -13.73
C ASP A 166 -21.09 -11.55 -12.44
N THR A 167 -22.03 -10.63 -12.59
CA THR A 167 -22.62 -9.94 -11.44
C THR A 167 -23.55 -10.84 -10.64
N GLY A 168 -24.06 -11.94 -11.19
CA GLY A 168 -25.06 -12.77 -10.54
C GLY A 168 -26.26 -11.93 -10.06
N ARG A 169 -26.38 -11.73 -8.74
CA ARG A 169 -27.42 -10.90 -8.09
C ARG A 169 -26.93 -9.53 -7.59
N ILE A 170 -25.68 -9.18 -7.82
CA ILE A 170 -25.11 -7.88 -7.44
C ILE A 170 -25.89 -6.78 -8.17
N ARG A 171 -26.48 -5.85 -7.40
CA ARG A 171 -27.14 -4.66 -7.96
C ARG A 171 -26.07 -3.77 -8.59
N SER A 172 -26.36 -3.19 -9.76
CA SER A 172 -25.43 -2.30 -10.44
C SER A 172 -25.22 -1.02 -9.62
N SER A 173 -24.03 -0.87 -9.04
CA SER A 173 -23.58 0.41 -8.51
C SER A 173 -22.95 1.20 -9.65
N ARG A 174 -23.70 2.11 -10.25
CA ARG A 174 -23.17 3.05 -11.27
C ARG A 174 -22.13 4.02 -10.70
N LEU A 175 -21.91 4.03 -9.38
CA LEU A 175 -21.08 5.00 -8.66
C LEU A 175 -19.98 4.37 -7.79
N GLY A 176 -19.81 3.04 -7.80
CA GLY A 176 -18.63 2.38 -7.22
C GLY A 176 -18.45 2.49 -5.69
N THR A 177 -19.48 2.87 -4.93
CA THR A 177 -19.36 3.16 -3.48
C THR A 177 -20.13 2.23 -2.56
N GLU A 178 -20.72 1.15 -3.06
CA GLU A 178 -21.42 0.19 -2.19
C GLU A 178 -20.45 -0.88 -1.69
N VAL A 179 -20.26 -0.97 -0.37
CA VAL A 179 -19.70 -2.17 0.25
C VAL A 179 -20.70 -3.30 -0.05
N PRO A 180 -20.33 -4.33 -0.84
CA PRO A 180 -21.25 -5.39 -1.20
C PRO A 180 -21.76 -6.07 0.08
N SER A 181 -23.06 -6.36 0.15
CA SER A 181 -23.55 -7.19 1.25
C SER A 181 -22.87 -8.56 1.20
N ARG A 182 -22.86 -9.28 2.33
CA ARG A 182 -22.30 -10.65 2.35
C ARG A 182 -22.95 -11.54 1.27
N SER A 183 -24.24 -11.35 0.99
CA SER A 183 -24.95 -12.03 -0.09
C SER A 183 -24.46 -11.63 -1.49
N ASP A 184 -24.15 -10.34 -1.70
CA ASP A 184 -23.57 -9.83 -2.95
C ASP A 184 -22.19 -10.44 -3.19
N MET A 185 -21.34 -10.47 -2.16
CA MET A 185 -20.02 -11.09 -2.19
C MET A 185 -20.05 -12.57 -2.59
N PHE A 186 -21.08 -13.32 -2.19
CA PHE A 186 -21.24 -14.73 -2.57
C PHE A 186 -21.80 -14.92 -3.98
N SER A 187 -22.38 -13.88 -4.60
CA SER A 187 -23.06 -13.99 -5.89
C SER A 187 -22.25 -13.50 -7.09
N GLY A 188 -21.30 -12.59 -6.89
CA GLY A 188 -20.37 -12.18 -7.94
C GLY A 188 -19.32 -13.26 -8.23
N GLN A 189 -19.03 -13.50 -9.50
CA GLN A 189 -18.08 -14.52 -9.92
C GLN A 189 -17.11 -13.97 -10.96
N ILE A 190 -15.83 -14.34 -10.84
CA ILE A 190 -14.82 -14.08 -11.87
C ILE A 190 -14.84 -15.26 -12.82
N VAL A 191 -15.31 -15.06 -14.04
CA VAL A 191 -15.40 -16.09 -15.08
C VAL A 191 -14.15 -16.01 -15.98
N PRO A 192 -13.34 -17.08 -16.06
CA PRO A 192 -12.17 -17.12 -16.94
C PRO A 192 -12.54 -17.01 -18.42
N ILE A 193 -11.68 -16.38 -19.20
CA ILE A 193 -11.77 -16.38 -20.66
C ILE A 193 -10.81 -17.45 -21.20
N THR A 194 -11.31 -18.35 -22.04
CA THR A 194 -10.51 -19.44 -22.62
C THR A 194 -9.26 -18.91 -23.32
N GLY A 195 -8.08 -19.40 -22.93
CA GLY A 195 -6.80 -18.99 -23.50
C GLY A 195 -6.26 -17.65 -22.98
N LEU A 196 -6.91 -17.04 -21.99
CA LEU A 196 -6.49 -15.77 -21.39
C LEU A 196 -6.29 -15.90 -19.88
N PRO A 197 -5.14 -15.49 -19.32
CA PRO A 197 -4.97 -15.47 -17.88
C PRO A 197 -5.80 -14.34 -17.24
N GLN A 198 -6.26 -14.55 -16.01
CA GLN A 198 -6.99 -13.53 -15.25
C GLN A 198 -6.09 -12.40 -14.72
N SER A 199 -4.78 -12.68 -14.59
CA SER A 199 -3.78 -11.70 -14.15
C SER A 199 -2.44 -11.94 -14.84
N LEU A 200 -1.65 -10.88 -14.97
CA LEU A 200 -0.25 -10.96 -15.40
C LEU A 200 0.65 -11.01 -14.17
N VAL A 201 1.55 -11.99 -14.12
CA VAL A 201 2.42 -12.25 -12.96
C VAL A 201 3.87 -11.99 -13.34
N TYR A 202 4.54 -11.15 -12.56
CA TYR A 202 5.95 -10.79 -12.75
C TYR A 202 6.74 -11.10 -11.48
N THR A 203 7.87 -11.79 -11.61
CA THR A 203 8.67 -12.20 -10.45
C THR A 203 10.12 -11.74 -10.63
N HIS A 204 10.68 -11.09 -9.61
CA HIS A 204 12.11 -10.82 -9.51
C HIS A 204 12.82 -12.09 -9.03
N GLY A 205 14.09 -12.28 -9.38
CA GLY A 205 14.86 -13.41 -8.84
C GLY A 205 14.98 -13.36 -7.30
N PRO A 206 15.41 -14.46 -6.67
CA PRO A 206 15.72 -14.47 -5.25
C PRO A 206 16.65 -13.32 -4.85
N LEU A 207 16.35 -12.68 -3.72
CA LEU A 207 17.13 -11.56 -3.20
C LEU A 207 18.44 -12.06 -2.57
N ASP A 208 19.55 -11.40 -2.89
CA ASP A 208 20.87 -11.75 -2.36
C ASP A 208 21.06 -11.31 -0.89
N SER A 209 20.26 -10.35 -0.44
CA SER A 209 20.22 -9.81 0.91
C SER A 209 18.80 -9.39 1.30
N GLU A 210 18.61 -9.10 2.58
CA GLU A 210 17.37 -8.54 3.09
C GLU A 210 17.06 -7.17 2.44
N VAL A 211 15.78 -6.94 2.13
CA VAL A 211 15.28 -5.68 1.58
C VAL A 211 14.10 -5.22 2.40
N GLU A 212 14.21 -4.04 3.00
CA GLU A 212 13.15 -3.40 3.78
C GLU A 212 12.41 -2.38 2.91
N LEU A 213 11.18 -2.72 2.52
CA LEU A 213 10.19 -1.81 1.93
C LEU A 213 9.61 -0.96 3.06
N MET A 214 9.55 0.36 2.83
CA MET A 214 8.91 1.27 3.76
C MET A 214 8.11 2.33 3.00
N GLY A 215 6.78 2.19 3.05
CA GLY A 215 5.82 3.03 2.34
C GLY A 215 5.36 2.44 1.02
N SER A 216 4.89 3.30 0.13
CA SER A 216 4.23 2.88 -1.09
C SER A 216 5.18 2.64 -2.26
N GLY A 217 4.88 1.62 -3.05
CA GLY A 217 5.40 1.44 -4.40
C GLY A 217 4.68 2.34 -5.40
N GLU A 218 5.44 3.02 -6.27
CA GLU A 218 4.89 3.77 -7.40
C GLU A 218 4.92 2.94 -8.68
N PHE A 219 3.76 2.68 -9.25
CA PHE A 219 3.60 1.97 -10.51
C PHE A 219 3.51 2.96 -11.66
N THR A 220 4.25 2.68 -12.72
CA THR A 220 4.06 3.30 -14.03
C THR A 220 3.73 2.19 -15.01
N LEU A 221 2.47 2.08 -15.43
CA LEU A 221 2.01 1.07 -16.37
C LEU A 221 1.62 1.73 -17.69
N PHE A 222 2.05 1.14 -18.79
CA PHE A 222 1.56 1.48 -20.12
C PHE A 222 0.53 0.44 -20.51
N ILE A 223 -0.72 0.85 -20.62
CA ILE A 223 -1.86 -0.05 -20.78
C ILE A 223 -2.69 0.31 -21.99
N SER A 224 -3.36 -0.67 -22.58
CA SER A 224 -4.45 -0.46 -23.54
C SER A 224 -5.54 -1.50 -23.31
N SER A 225 -6.71 -1.27 -23.89
CA SER A 225 -7.78 -2.26 -23.95
C SER A 225 -8.51 -2.17 -25.28
N VAL A 226 -9.04 -3.32 -25.70
CA VAL A 226 -9.89 -3.46 -26.89
C VAL A 226 -11.36 -3.66 -26.50
N THR A 227 -11.65 -4.03 -25.25
CA THR A 227 -13.02 -4.38 -24.81
C THR A 227 -13.62 -3.39 -23.82
N SER A 228 -12.79 -2.61 -23.12
CA SER A 228 -13.24 -1.73 -22.03
C SER A 228 -12.77 -0.29 -22.22
N ARG A 229 -13.71 0.65 -22.04
CA ARG A 229 -13.46 2.10 -21.99
C ARG A 229 -13.11 2.60 -20.59
N VAL A 230 -13.58 1.87 -19.58
CA VAL A 230 -13.28 2.08 -18.17
C VAL A 230 -12.67 0.79 -17.65
N LEU A 231 -11.51 0.88 -17.00
CA LEU A 231 -10.77 -0.27 -16.49
C LEU A 231 -10.30 0.01 -15.07
N ASP A 232 -10.43 -0.98 -14.19
CA ASP A 232 -9.63 -0.98 -12.98
C ASP A 232 -8.27 -1.62 -13.28
N LEU A 233 -7.23 -1.09 -12.66
CA LEU A 233 -5.90 -1.69 -12.61
C LEU A 233 -5.60 -1.97 -11.15
N ILE A 234 -5.57 -3.25 -10.80
CA ILE A 234 -5.23 -3.71 -9.46
C ILE A 234 -3.84 -4.34 -9.51
N VAL A 235 -2.98 -3.91 -8.60
CA VAL A 235 -1.63 -4.44 -8.43
C VAL A 235 -1.49 -5.03 -7.05
N ARG A 236 -0.90 -6.21 -6.95
CA ARG A 236 -0.56 -6.84 -5.67
C ARG A 236 0.91 -7.20 -5.64
N ILE A 237 1.58 -6.81 -4.56
CA ILE A 237 2.96 -7.19 -4.28
C ILE A 237 2.95 -8.37 -3.31
N TYR A 238 3.73 -9.40 -3.63
CA TYR A 238 3.92 -10.58 -2.79
C TYR A 238 5.39 -10.77 -2.44
N ASP A 239 5.62 -11.21 -1.22
CA ASP A 239 6.83 -11.86 -0.76
C ASP A 239 6.70 -13.37 -1.02
N VAL A 240 7.59 -13.93 -1.84
CA VAL A 240 7.60 -15.34 -2.22
C VAL A 240 8.78 -16.04 -1.57
N ALA A 241 8.50 -16.91 -0.61
CA ALA A 241 9.50 -17.71 0.09
C ALA A 241 10.13 -18.78 -0.84
N PRO A 242 11.32 -19.32 -0.50
CA PRO A 242 12.00 -20.35 -1.31
C PRO A 242 11.18 -21.64 -1.52
N ASP A 243 10.26 -21.95 -0.62
CA ASP A 243 9.35 -23.09 -0.71
C ASP A 243 8.13 -22.83 -1.62
N GLY A 244 7.99 -21.60 -2.14
CA GLY A 244 6.88 -21.17 -2.99
C GLY A 244 5.71 -20.54 -2.24
N THR A 245 5.76 -20.46 -0.90
CA THR A 245 4.75 -19.76 -0.10
C THR A 245 4.69 -18.29 -0.49
N GLN A 246 3.49 -17.77 -0.73
CA GLN A 246 3.27 -16.38 -1.12
C GLN A 246 2.54 -15.65 -0.01
N THR A 247 3.12 -14.56 0.46
CA THR A 247 2.49 -13.64 1.42
C THR A 247 2.27 -12.31 0.73
N GLU A 248 1.03 -11.80 0.78
CA GLU A 248 0.75 -10.48 0.25
C GLU A 248 1.36 -9.41 1.14
N VAL A 249 2.02 -8.44 0.51
CA VAL A 249 2.67 -7.30 1.18
C VAL A 249 1.78 -6.07 1.11
N THR A 250 1.30 -5.74 -0.09
CA THR A 250 0.41 -4.60 -0.29
C THR A 250 -0.36 -4.76 -1.58
N THR A 251 -1.50 -4.07 -1.65
CA THR A 251 -2.32 -3.93 -2.85
C THR A 251 -2.41 -2.46 -3.27
N GLY A 252 -2.74 -2.20 -4.52
CA GLY A 252 -2.99 -0.88 -5.07
C GLY A 252 -4.04 -0.95 -6.16
N ALA A 253 -4.87 0.08 -6.28
CA ALA A 253 -5.91 0.14 -7.29
C ALA A 253 -5.98 1.52 -7.95
N SER A 254 -6.27 1.54 -9.24
CA SER A 254 -6.54 2.76 -9.98
C SER A 254 -7.59 2.50 -11.05
N ARG A 255 -8.60 3.37 -11.13
CA ARG A 255 -9.58 3.37 -12.23
C ARG A 255 -9.10 4.27 -13.35
N VAL A 256 -9.08 3.74 -14.57
CA VAL A 256 -8.79 4.44 -15.80
C VAL A 256 -10.10 4.63 -16.55
N GLU A 257 -10.48 5.88 -16.82
CA GLU A 257 -11.72 6.24 -17.52
C GLU A 257 -11.41 6.76 -18.93
N ASP A 258 -12.41 6.82 -19.82
CA ASP A 258 -12.28 7.40 -21.16
C ASP A 258 -11.11 6.85 -22.02
N LEU A 259 -10.82 5.56 -21.91
CA LEU A 259 -9.78 4.92 -22.73
C LEU A 259 -10.27 4.80 -24.18
N ALA A 260 -9.59 5.43 -25.14
CA ALA A 260 -9.92 5.22 -26.56
C ALA A 260 -9.53 3.79 -26.99
N PRO A 261 -10.22 3.17 -27.98
CA PRO A 261 -9.90 1.81 -28.38
C PRO A 261 -8.47 1.77 -28.87
N GLU A 262 -7.70 0.80 -28.39
CA GLU A 262 -6.29 0.62 -28.75
C GLU A 262 -5.35 1.78 -28.35
N GLU A 263 -5.83 2.80 -27.62
CA GLU A 263 -4.97 3.83 -27.04
C GLU A 263 -4.03 3.21 -26.01
N VAL A 264 -2.72 3.45 -26.18
CA VAL A 264 -1.73 3.14 -25.15
C VAL A 264 -1.62 4.31 -24.19
N ARG A 265 -2.18 4.15 -22.99
CA ARG A 265 -2.16 5.15 -21.93
C ARG A 265 -1.09 4.86 -20.89
N ARG A 266 -0.36 5.90 -20.49
CA ARG A 266 0.53 5.84 -19.32
C ARG A 266 -0.27 6.17 -18.06
N VAL A 267 -0.35 5.20 -17.15
CA VAL A 267 -1.02 5.32 -15.86
C VAL A 267 0.03 5.29 -14.75
N VAL A 268 -0.04 6.26 -13.84
CA VAL A 268 0.85 6.35 -12.67
C VAL A 268 0.01 6.40 -11.41
N PHE A 269 0.25 5.47 -10.50
CA PHE A 269 -0.45 5.38 -9.22
C PHE A 269 0.42 4.67 -8.19
N LYS A 270 -0.01 4.69 -6.93
CA LYS A 270 0.70 4.06 -5.81
C LYS A 270 -0.14 2.94 -5.23
N ASP A 271 0.53 1.94 -4.68
CA ASP A 271 -0.09 0.99 -3.76
C ASP A 271 -0.35 1.65 -2.39
N PHE A 272 -1.05 0.91 -1.52
CA PHE A 272 -1.38 1.37 -0.16
C PHE A 272 -0.19 1.33 0.80
N GLY A 273 0.96 0.82 0.34
CA GLY A 273 2.21 0.76 1.08
C GLY A 273 2.25 -0.23 2.23
N ASP A 274 3.45 -0.56 2.65
CA ASP A 274 3.71 -1.36 3.85
C ASP A 274 5.08 -1.01 4.44
N HIS A 275 5.33 -1.42 5.69
CA HIS A 275 6.67 -1.61 6.24
C HIS A 275 6.97 -3.12 6.26
N TRP A 276 7.62 -3.60 5.21
CA TRP A 276 7.84 -5.04 4.98
C TRP A 276 9.31 -5.37 4.79
N VAL A 277 9.75 -6.48 5.37
CA VAL A 277 11.11 -7.00 5.22
C VAL A 277 11.10 -8.28 4.42
N PHE A 278 11.52 -8.17 3.16
CA PHE A 278 11.79 -9.31 2.29
C PHE A 278 13.10 -9.96 2.72
N ARG A 279 13.04 -11.23 3.12
CA ARG A 279 14.23 -11.96 3.57
C ARG A 279 15.13 -12.33 2.40
N ARG A 280 16.42 -12.52 2.70
CA ARG A 280 17.36 -13.13 1.74
C ARG A 280 16.80 -14.46 1.20
N GLY A 281 16.94 -14.68 -0.10
CA GLY A 281 16.44 -15.87 -0.80
C GLY A 281 14.97 -15.80 -1.20
N HIS A 282 14.20 -14.86 -0.65
CA HIS A 282 12.83 -14.62 -1.09
C HIS A 282 12.80 -13.86 -2.42
N SER A 283 11.68 -13.89 -3.12
CA SER A 283 11.47 -13.17 -4.38
C SER A 283 10.35 -12.14 -4.24
N ILE A 284 10.50 -11.01 -4.93
CA ILE A 284 9.43 -10.01 -5.05
C ILE A 284 8.56 -10.39 -6.25
N ARG A 285 7.26 -10.53 -6.05
CA ARG A 285 6.30 -10.80 -7.12
C ARG A 285 5.24 -9.70 -7.22
N VAL A 286 4.94 -9.29 -8.43
CA VAL A 286 3.85 -8.36 -8.75
C VAL A 286 2.80 -9.10 -9.57
N LYS A 287 1.55 -9.02 -9.17
CA LYS A 287 0.40 -9.41 -10.02
C LYS A 287 -0.33 -8.17 -10.47
N VAL A 288 -0.79 -8.15 -11.71
CA VAL A 288 -1.66 -7.11 -12.24
C VAL A 288 -2.94 -7.76 -12.77
N SER A 289 -4.09 -7.26 -12.36
CA SER A 289 -5.42 -7.67 -12.84
C SER A 289 -6.32 -6.45 -13.07
N ASN A 290 -7.45 -6.67 -13.73
CA ASN A 290 -8.51 -5.66 -13.89
C ASN A 290 -9.80 -6.01 -13.14
N ILE A 291 -9.87 -7.19 -12.55
CA ILE A 291 -10.98 -7.68 -11.73
C ILE A 291 -10.36 -8.30 -10.48
N ASP A 292 -10.78 -7.81 -9.32
CA ASP A 292 -10.30 -8.28 -8.02
C ASP A 292 -11.42 -8.13 -6.98
N PHE A 293 -12.45 -8.96 -7.15
CA PHE A 293 -13.62 -8.99 -6.29
C PHE A 293 -13.45 -10.06 -5.21
N PRO A 294 -13.82 -9.81 -3.94
CA PRO A 294 -14.66 -8.71 -3.46
C PRO A 294 -13.94 -7.43 -3.01
N ASP A 295 -12.61 -7.40 -3.01
CA ASP A 295 -11.85 -6.26 -2.48
C ASP A 295 -12.13 -4.96 -3.27
N PHE A 296 -12.27 -5.09 -4.59
CA PHE A 296 -12.63 -4.00 -5.49
C PHE A 296 -13.78 -4.42 -6.40
N ARG A 297 -14.85 -3.63 -6.40
CA ARG A 297 -15.96 -3.79 -7.36
C ARG A 297 -15.55 -3.25 -8.73
N PRO A 298 -15.50 -4.10 -9.79
CA PRO A 298 -15.15 -3.64 -11.14
C PRO A 298 -16.11 -2.54 -11.64
N PRO A 299 -15.77 -1.81 -12.72
CA PRO A 299 -16.65 -0.80 -13.27
C PRO A 299 -17.97 -1.44 -13.73
N GLY A 300 -19.11 -0.90 -13.28
CA GLY A 300 -20.43 -1.46 -13.62
C GLY A 300 -20.75 -1.47 -15.13
N ILE A 301 -20.05 -0.65 -15.92
CA ILE A 301 -20.15 -0.65 -17.38
C ILE A 301 -19.60 -1.93 -18.03
N ASN A 302 -18.74 -2.68 -17.32
CA ASN A 302 -18.15 -3.94 -17.77
C ASN A 302 -18.89 -5.17 -17.22
N ASP A 303 -20.03 -4.99 -16.53
CA ASP A 303 -20.78 -6.10 -15.94
C ASP A 303 -21.24 -7.10 -16.99
N ASN A 304 -20.95 -8.38 -16.77
CA ASN A 304 -21.28 -9.48 -17.69
C ASN A 304 -20.69 -9.30 -19.10
N GLN A 305 -19.66 -8.45 -19.24
CA GLN A 305 -18.92 -8.22 -20.47
C GLN A 305 -17.49 -8.74 -20.33
N VAL A 306 -16.87 -9.06 -21.47
CA VAL A 306 -15.44 -9.34 -21.54
C VAL A 306 -14.66 -8.07 -21.19
N SER A 307 -13.84 -8.14 -20.14
CA SER A 307 -12.92 -7.05 -19.78
C SER A 307 -11.48 -7.53 -19.87
N GLU A 308 -10.77 -7.05 -20.89
CA GLU A 308 -9.37 -7.33 -21.14
C GLU A 308 -8.52 -6.08 -20.98
N PHE A 309 -7.28 -6.26 -20.55
CA PHE A 309 -6.25 -5.24 -20.59
C PHE A 309 -4.96 -5.81 -21.16
N LEU A 310 -4.17 -4.93 -21.78
CA LEU A 310 -2.82 -5.23 -22.22
C LEU A 310 -1.83 -4.39 -21.42
N ILE A 311 -0.72 -5.00 -21.00
CA ILE A 311 0.45 -4.27 -20.51
C ILE A 311 1.50 -4.22 -21.62
N HIS A 312 1.98 -3.02 -21.91
CA HIS A 312 3.02 -2.74 -22.88
C HIS A 312 4.39 -2.67 -22.20
N TYR A 313 5.43 -3.02 -22.95
CA TYR A 313 6.80 -3.08 -22.45
C TYR A 313 7.79 -2.42 -23.40
N GLY A 314 9.07 -2.45 -23.00
CA GLY A 314 10.18 -2.13 -23.89
C GLY A 314 10.76 -0.74 -23.62
N LYS A 315 11.55 -0.25 -24.60
CA LYS A 315 12.35 0.98 -24.41
C LYS A 315 11.47 2.23 -24.35
N LYS A 316 10.40 2.28 -25.16
CA LYS A 316 9.48 3.43 -25.25
C LYS A 316 8.38 3.38 -24.20
N LEU A 317 7.93 2.18 -23.83
CA LEU A 317 6.82 1.92 -22.92
C LEU A 317 7.29 1.09 -21.70
N PRO A 318 8.20 1.61 -20.86
CA PRO A 318 8.83 0.83 -19.80
C PRO A 318 7.92 0.69 -18.56
N SER A 319 6.92 -0.20 -18.64
CA SER A 319 6.09 -0.53 -17.47
C SER A 319 6.96 -0.98 -16.30
N SER A 320 6.75 -0.40 -15.12
CA SER A 320 7.64 -0.55 -13.97
C SER A 320 6.93 -0.29 -12.64
N VAL A 321 7.58 -0.75 -11.57
CA VAL A 321 7.29 -0.39 -10.19
C VAL A 321 8.56 0.17 -9.55
N ARG A 322 8.42 1.24 -8.76
CA ARG A 322 9.48 1.80 -7.93
C ARG A 322 9.11 1.62 -6.47
N LEU A 323 9.82 0.74 -5.78
CA LEU A 323 9.61 0.46 -4.37
C LEU A 323 10.46 1.41 -3.51
N ALA A 324 9.85 2.04 -2.51
CA ALA A 324 10.55 2.87 -1.53
C ALA A 324 11.10 1.98 -0.40
N GLY A 325 12.40 2.06 -0.12
CA GLY A 325 13.03 1.25 0.93
C GLY A 325 13.61 2.09 2.05
N ALA A 326 13.55 1.59 3.28
CA ALA A 326 14.26 2.19 4.41
C ALA A 326 15.77 1.91 4.25
N GLY A 327 16.56 2.96 4.07
CA GLY A 327 18.01 2.84 3.86
C GLY A 327 18.40 2.27 2.49
N PRO A 328 19.68 1.87 2.32
CA PRO A 328 20.15 1.39 1.03
C PRO A 328 19.58 0.01 0.72
N VAL A 329 18.64 -0.03 -0.23
CA VAL A 329 18.15 -1.26 -0.83
C VAL A 329 19.31 -1.94 -1.57
N ILE A 330 19.93 -2.94 -0.93
CA ILE A 330 20.99 -3.75 -1.54
C ILE A 330 20.31 -4.90 -2.28
N ILE A 331 20.19 -4.76 -3.59
CA ILE A 331 19.94 -5.88 -4.50
C ILE A 331 21.04 -5.78 -5.54
N SER A 332 21.99 -6.70 -5.48
CA SER A 332 23.11 -6.90 -6.41
C SER A 332 23.34 -5.78 -7.46
N GLY A 333 24.27 -4.87 -7.14
CA GLY A 333 25.03 -4.12 -8.14
C GLY A 333 24.46 -2.76 -8.59
N ARG A 334 25.16 -1.71 -8.12
CA ARG A 334 25.08 -0.26 -8.44
C ARG A 334 24.00 0.58 -7.72
N TRP A 335 24.54 1.53 -6.96
CA TRP A 335 23.89 2.50 -6.11
C TRP A 335 23.45 3.75 -6.89
N SER A 336 22.32 4.34 -6.50
CA SER A 336 22.14 5.79 -6.54
C SER A 336 21.41 6.21 -5.27
N VAL A 337 22.15 6.65 -4.26
CA VAL A 337 21.61 7.38 -3.11
C VAL A 337 21.59 8.85 -3.48
N ALA A 338 20.48 9.52 -3.24
CA ALA A 338 20.45 10.98 -3.25
C ALA A 338 21.08 11.50 -1.95
N GLY A 339 22.42 11.47 -1.86
CA GLY A 339 23.21 12.17 -0.84
C GLY A 339 23.23 11.57 0.57
N GLY A 340 24.43 11.55 1.17
CA GLY A 340 24.65 11.39 2.62
C GLY A 340 24.92 9.97 3.11
N GLN A 341 26.10 9.74 3.70
CA GLN A 341 26.43 8.54 4.47
C GLN A 341 25.57 8.48 5.75
N VAL A 342 25.05 7.30 6.09
CA VAL A 342 24.43 7.05 7.40
C VAL A 342 25.35 6.13 8.20
N GLU A 343 25.84 6.61 9.34
CA GLU A 343 26.46 5.78 10.37
C GLU A 343 25.38 4.95 11.09
N ARG A 344 25.56 3.63 11.17
CA ARG A 344 24.81 2.77 12.09
C ARG A 344 25.43 2.93 13.49
N SER A 345 24.77 3.62 14.40
CA SER A 345 25.12 3.52 15.82
C SER A 345 24.65 2.16 16.35
N GLY A 346 25.62 1.31 16.68
CA GLY A 346 25.38 0.01 17.28
C GLY A 346 24.95 0.14 18.74
N LEU A 347 23.73 -0.33 19.04
CA LEU A 347 23.36 -0.80 20.38
C LEU A 347 23.12 -2.31 20.27
N MET A 348 24.22 -3.05 20.11
CA MET A 348 24.25 -4.46 20.51
C MET A 348 24.67 -4.51 21.99
N ASN A 349 24.00 -5.39 22.74
CA ASN A 349 24.23 -5.77 24.13
C ASN A 349 23.60 -4.85 25.20
N ASN A 350 22.36 -5.16 25.58
CA ASN A 350 21.97 -5.50 26.96
C ASN A 350 20.46 -5.77 27.03
N ILE A 351 20.06 -7.01 26.75
CA ILE A 351 18.75 -7.53 27.19
C ILE A 351 19.05 -8.49 28.35
N LEU A 352 18.74 -8.06 29.57
CA LEU A 352 18.69 -8.95 30.73
C LEU A 352 17.44 -9.85 30.62
N PRO A 353 17.53 -11.16 30.88
CA PRO A 353 16.37 -12.03 30.85
C PRO A 353 15.52 -11.84 32.11
N TYR A 354 14.29 -11.33 31.94
CA TYR A 354 13.27 -11.41 32.99
C TYR A 354 12.69 -12.82 32.99
N THR A 355 13.04 -13.60 34.03
CA THR A 355 12.40 -14.88 34.34
C THR A 355 11.15 -14.60 35.17
N LEU A 356 9.97 -14.89 34.63
CA LEU A 356 8.72 -14.90 35.40
C LEU A 356 8.64 -16.23 36.15
N THR A 357 8.94 -16.22 37.46
CA THR A 357 8.57 -17.31 38.35
C THR A 357 7.08 -17.21 38.68
N THR A 358 6.29 -18.17 38.19
CA THR A 358 4.93 -18.42 38.65
C THR A 358 4.96 -19.15 39.98
N GLY A 359 4.52 -18.51 41.06
CA GLY A 359 4.24 -19.14 42.35
C GLY A 359 2.76 -19.48 42.46
N HIS A 360 2.48 -20.73 42.86
CA HIS A 360 1.17 -21.27 43.18
C HIS A 360 0.53 -20.64 44.42
#